data_AF-A0A6A4PET0-F1
#
_entry.id   AF-A0A6A4PET0-F1
#
_cell.length_a   1.000
_cell.length_b   1.000
_cell.length_c   1.000
_cell.angle_alpha   90.00
_cell.angle_beta   90.00
_cell.angle_gamma   90.00
#
_symmetry.space_group_name_H-M   'P 1'
#
loop_
_entity.id
_entity.type
_entity.pdbx_description
1 polymer ?
#
loop_
_entity_poly.entity_id
_entity_poly.type
_entity_poly.pdbx_seq_one_letter_code
_entity_poly.pdbx_strand_id
1 'polypeptide(L)'
;MEHWHAIERVMRYLKKTINLGLHYQKFPAVLEGYSDADWNTLSDDSKATSGYIFSIAGGAVSWKSKKQTILAQSTMEAEMIALATASEEASWLRSLLAEIPLWERPIPAVLIHCDSTAAIAKIENRFYNGKKRQIRRKHNTIREFLSTGAVRVDHVRTENNLADPLTKGLAREKVHNTSKLMGLLPLERRSLTMVTRPN
;
A
#
# COMPACT_ATOMS: atom_id res chain seq x y z
N MET A 1 31.69 -2.32 -1.08
CA MET A 1 31.51 -0.87 -0.84
C MET A 1 30.04 -0.43 -0.96
N GLU A 2 29.29 -0.87 -1.98
CA GLU A 2 27.88 -0.48 -2.16
C GLU A 2 26.95 -0.88 -0.99
N HIS A 3 27.07 -2.11 -0.49
CA HIS A 3 26.27 -2.56 0.66
C HIS A 3 26.51 -1.71 1.93
N TRP A 4 27.74 -1.24 2.15
CA TRP A 4 28.07 -0.39 3.29
C TRP A 4 27.37 0.98 3.19
N HIS A 5 27.42 1.61 2.02
CA HIS A 5 26.69 2.86 1.78
C HIS A 5 25.17 2.69 1.93
N ALA A 6 24.61 1.53 1.53
CA ALA A 6 23.20 1.22 1.74
C ALA A 6 22.85 1.12 3.23
N ILE A 7 23.68 0.45 4.03
CA ILE A 7 23.51 0.36 5.49
C ILE A 7 23.61 1.75 6.13
N GLU A 8 24.62 2.55 5.78
CA GLU A 8 24.75 3.91 6.29
C GLU A 8 23.53 4.77 5.96
N ARG A 9 22.98 4.64 4.75
CA ARG A 9 21.76 5.35 4.34
C ARG A 9 20.58 4.99 5.23
N VAL A 10 20.38 3.71 5.54
CA VAL A 10 19.34 3.23 6.46
C VAL A 10 19.56 3.78 7.86
N MET A 11 20.77 3.69 8.41
CA MET A 11 21.08 4.18 9.76
C MET A 11 20.88 5.70 9.88
N ARG A 12 21.27 6.47 8.86
CA ARG A 12 21.03 7.92 8.80
C ARG A 12 19.54 8.24 8.70
N TYR A 13 18.75 7.45 7.98
CA TYR A 13 17.30 7.59 7.93
C TYR A 13 16.70 7.38 9.32
N LEU A 14 16.97 6.24 9.94
CA LEU A 14 16.45 5.89 11.28
C LEU A 14 16.82 6.95 12.33
N LYS A 15 18.08 7.42 12.33
CA LYS A 15 18.52 8.48 13.25
C LYS A 15 17.76 9.79 13.04
N LYS A 16 17.46 10.15 11.79
CA LYS A 16 16.71 11.39 11.46
C LYS A 16 15.22 11.28 11.74
N THR A 17 14.66 10.07 11.70
CA THR A 17 13.22 9.82 11.87
C THR A 17 12.85 9.25 13.24
N ILE A 18 13.81 9.18 14.19
CA ILE A 18 13.60 8.60 15.53
C ILE A 18 12.46 9.24 16.33
N ASN A 19 12.17 10.52 16.08
CA ASN A 19 11.10 11.25 16.75
C ASN A 19 9.79 11.25 15.93
N LEU A 20 9.69 10.46 14.87
CA LEU A 20 8.44 10.33 14.11
C LEU A 20 7.62 9.15 14.63
N GLY A 21 6.31 9.27 14.53
CA GLY A 21 5.36 8.21 14.83
C GLY A 21 4.13 8.29 13.94
N LEU A 22 3.39 7.18 13.85
CA LEU A 22 2.12 7.12 13.15
C LEU A 22 1.08 7.90 13.93
N HIS A 23 0.50 8.91 13.29
CA HIS A 23 -0.59 9.70 13.81
C HIS A 23 -1.90 9.28 13.15
N TYR A 24 -2.90 9.07 14.00
CA TYR A 24 -4.25 8.74 13.58
C TYR A 24 -5.17 9.89 14.01
N GLN A 25 -5.98 10.36 13.07
CA GLN A 25 -7.01 11.36 13.32
C GLN A 25 -8.26 10.68 13.89
N LYS A 26 -9.20 11.47 14.45
CA LYS A 26 -10.45 10.89 14.96
C LYS A 26 -11.38 10.41 13.83
N PHE A 27 -11.51 11.19 12.77
CA PHE A 27 -12.43 10.91 11.66
C PHE A 27 -11.91 11.54 10.35
N PRO A 28 -12.27 10.97 9.18
CA PRO A 28 -13.01 9.72 9.01
C PRO A 28 -12.11 8.48 9.15
N ALA A 29 -12.58 7.44 9.84
CA ALA A 29 -11.87 6.17 10.01
C ALA A 29 -12.14 5.22 8.84
N VAL A 30 -11.88 5.69 7.62
CA VAL A 30 -12.08 4.89 6.40
C VAL A 30 -10.81 4.10 6.10
N LEU A 31 -10.98 2.81 5.81
CA LEU A 31 -9.91 1.96 5.29
C LEU A 31 -9.76 2.19 3.79
N GLU A 32 -8.61 2.69 3.38
CA GLU A 32 -8.22 2.89 1.98
C GLU A 32 -6.82 2.31 1.76
N GLY A 33 -6.49 1.99 0.50
CA GLY A 33 -5.19 1.45 0.16
C GLY A 33 -4.65 1.95 -1.17
N TYR A 34 -3.36 1.72 -1.37
CA TYR A 34 -2.62 2.04 -2.57
C TYR A 34 -1.81 0.82 -2.98
N SER A 35 -1.68 0.61 -4.28
CA SER A 35 -0.89 -0.48 -4.88
C SER A 35 0.02 0.09 -5.96
N ASP A 36 1.21 -0.48 -6.08
CA ASP A 36 2.18 -0.15 -7.14
C ASP A 36 3.05 -1.37 -7.46
N ALA A 37 3.60 -1.41 -8.66
CA ALA A 37 4.66 -2.35 -9.04
C ALA A 37 5.76 -1.67 -9.86
N ASP A 38 7.01 -1.90 -9.47
CA ASP A 38 8.15 -1.49 -10.29
C ASP A 38 8.71 -2.67 -11.09
N TRP A 39 8.47 -2.68 -12.41
CA TRP A 39 9.02 -3.68 -13.32
C TRP A 39 10.36 -3.22 -13.89
N ASN A 40 11.40 -3.33 -13.06
CA ASN A 40 12.76 -2.98 -13.46
C ASN A 40 13.40 -4.09 -14.32
N THR A 41 13.42 -3.88 -15.63
CA THR A 41 14.01 -4.79 -16.64
C THR A 41 15.54 -4.86 -16.61
N LEU A 42 16.21 -3.98 -15.85
CA LEU A 42 17.67 -3.94 -15.71
C LEU A 42 18.20 -4.85 -14.59
N SER A 43 17.33 -5.51 -13.83
CA SER A 43 17.74 -6.44 -12.78
C SER A 43 18.01 -7.85 -13.34
N ASP A 44 19.05 -8.52 -12.85
CA ASP A 44 19.47 -9.87 -13.31
C ASP A 44 18.33 -10.90 -13.28
N ASP A 45 17.38 -10.76 -12.35
CA ASP A 45 16.23 -11.66 -12.21
C ASP A 45 14.99 -11.23 -13.03
N SER A 46 14.97 -10.03 -13.60
CA SER A 46 13.85 -9.43 -14.36
C SER A 46 12.48 -9.46 -13.62
N LYS A 47 12.48 -9.61 -12.30
CA LYS A 47 11.29 -9.67 -11.46
C LYS A 47 10.94 -8.29 -10.92
N ALA A 48 9.68 -7.90 -11.09
CA ALA A 48 9.17 -6.66 -10.51
C ALA A 48 9.16 -6.70 -8.98
N THR A 49 9.09 -5.53 -8.36
CA THR A 49 8.81 -5.36 -6.93
C THR A 49 7.39 -4.85 -6.77
N SER A 50 6.55 -5.57 -6.02
CA SER A 50 5.20 -5.13 -5.64
C SER A 50 5.23 -4.41 -4.31
N GLY A 51 4.38 -3.39 -4.19
CA GLY A 51 4.17 -2.66 -2.96
C GLY A 51 2.70 -2.34 -2.75
N TYR A 52 2.30 -2.29 -1.48
CA TYR A 52 1.02 -1.72 -1.09
C TYR A 52 1.12 -1.03 0.26
N ILE A 53 0.19 -0.11 0.51
CA ILE A 53 -0.05 0.48 1.81
C ILE A 53 -1.54 0.68 2.03
N PHE A 54 -2.01 0.37 3.23
CA PHE A 54 -3.36 0.64 3.70
C PHE A 54 -3.31 1.61 4.86
N SER A 55 -4.21 2.58 4.85
CA SER A 55 -4.36 3.60 5.89
C SER A 55 -5.76 3.60 6.47
N ILE A 56 -5.84 4.00 7.74
CA ILE A 56 -7.08 4.31 8.46
C ILE A 56 -6.84 5.65 9.16
N ALA A 57 -7.81 6.57 9.04
CA ALA A 57 -7.77 7.86 9.72
C ALA A 57 -6.44 8.64 9.53
N GLY A 58 -5.90 8.61 8.32
CA GLY A 58 -4.66 9.31 7.94
C GLY A 58 -3.36 8.64 8.39
N GLY A 59 -3.41 7.47 9.04
CA GLY A 59 -2.23 6.70 9.45
C GLY A 59 -2.17 5.33 8.79
N ALA A 60 -0.97 4.90 8.39
CA ALA A 60 -0.73 3.56 7.86
C ALA A 60 -1.06 2.47 8.89
N VAL A 61 -1.69 1.38 8.45
CA VAL A 61 -2.03 0.23 9.30
C VAL A 61 -1.51 -1.10 8.77
N SER A 62 -1.29 -1.21 7.45
CA SER A 62 -0.65 -2.36 6.82
C SER A 62 0.16 -1.89 5.61
N TRP A 63 1.35 -2.43 5.42
CA TRP A 63 2.19 -2.10 4.26
C TRP A 63 3.08 -3.27 3.90
N LYS A 64 3.52 -3.31 2.64
CA LYS A 64 4.41 -4.35 2.15
C LYS A 64 5.25 -3.85 0.99
N SER A 65 6.49 -4.33 0.94
CA SER A 65 7.38 -4.27 -0.22
C SER A 65 7.90 -5.68 -0.46
N LYS A 66 7.70 -6.24 -1.65
CA LYS A 66 8.11 -7.62 -1.95
C LYS A 66 8.44 -7.82 -3.42
N LYS A 67 9.60 -8.42 -3.69
CA LYS A 67 9.95 -8.93 -5.02
C LYS A 67 8.96 -10.00 -5.47
N GLN A 68 8.41 -9.85 -6.67
CA GLN A 68 7.44 -10.77 -7.23
C GLN A 68 8.07 -12.14 -7.48
N THR A 69 7.32 -13.20 -7.19
CA THR A 69 7.73 -14.57 -7.53
C THR A 69 7.37 -14.94 -8.97
N ILE A 70 6.36 -14.29 -9.53
CA ILE A 70 5.91 -14.48 -10.91
C ILE A 70 6.67 -13.51 -11.81
N LEU A 71 7.23 -14.01 -12.91
CA LEU A 71 7.84 -13.17 -13.93
C LEU A 71 6.75 -12.46 -14.74
N ALA A 72 6.50 -11.19 -14.44
CA ALA A 72 5.70 -10.30 -15.27
C ALA A 72 6.40 -10.05 -16.61
N GLN A 73 5.64 -9.98 -17.70
CA GLN A 73 6.16 -9.67 -19.05
C GLN A 73 5.88 -8.22 -19.47
N SER A 74 5.17 -7.47 -18.64
CA SER A 74 4.86 -6.07 -18.85
C SER A 74 4.61 -5.38 -17.52
N THR A 75 4.68 -4.04 -17.53
CA THR A 75 4.28 -3.20 -16.40
C THR A 75 2.82 -3.50 -15.99
N MET A 76 1.91 -3.66 -16.96
CA MET A 76 0.51 -4.04 -16.68
C MET A 76 0.40 -5.38 -15.92
N GLU A 77 1.18 -6.40 -16.28
CA GLU A 77 1.16 -7.68 -15.56
C GLU A 77 1.72 -7.53 -14.14
N ALA A 78 2.80 -6.75 -13.99
CA ALA A 78 3.40 -6.48 -12.68
C ALA A 78 2.42 -5.76 -11.75
N GLU A 79 1.75 -4.72 -12.25
CA GLU A 79 0.73 -3.95 -11.54
C GLU A 79 -0.46 -4.82 -11.13
N MET A 80 -0.92 -5.70 -12.03
CA MET A 80 -2.01 -6.62 -11.70
C MET A 80 -1.62 -7.64 -10.62
N ILE A 81 -0.36 -8.08 -10.58
CA ILE A 81 0.15 -8.94 -9.49
C ILE A 81 0.17 -8.18 -8.15
N ALA A 82 0.63 -6.92 -8.15
CA ALA A 82 0.62 -6.07 -6.96
C ALA A 82 -0.81 -5.87 -6.46
N LEU A 83 -1.72 -5.51 -7.36
CA LEU A 83 -3.12 -5.23 -7.06
C LEU A 83 -3.87 -6.46 -6.55
N ALA A 84 -3.58 -7.66 -7.07
CA ALA A 84 -4.12 -8.89 -6.51
C ALA A 84 -3.66 -9.12 -5.07
N THR A 85 -2.38 -8.85 -4.78
CA THR A 85 -1.84 -8.98 -3.42
C THR A 85 -2.44 -7.94 -2.48
N ALA A 86 -2.63 -6.71 -2.95
CA ALA A 86 -3.32 -5.66 -2.20
C ALA A 86 -4.79 -6.02 -1.96
N SER A 87 -5.49 -6.62 -2.95
CA SER A 87 -6.89 -7.01 -2.81
C SER A 87 -7.09 -8.14 -1.79
N GLU A 88 -6.17 -9.11 -1.75
CA GLU A 88 -6.13 -10.15 -0.72
C GLU A 88 -6.00 -9.54 0.68
N GLU A 89 -5.07 -8.59 0.87
CA GLU A 89 -4.88 -7.86 2.13
C GLU A 89 -6.11 -7.01 2.50
N ALA A 90 -6.67 -6.28 1.54
CA ALA A 90 -7.85 -5.44 1.73
C ALA A 90 -9.06 -6.26 2.23
N SER A 91 -9.28 -7.43 1.63
CA SER A 91 -10.35 -8.34 2.06
C SER A 91 -10.11 -8.87 3.47
N TRP A 92 -8.84 -9.17 3.82
CA TRP A 92 -8.50 -9.60 5.17
C TRP A 92 -8.71 -8.48 6.19
N LEU A 93 -8.21 -7.28 5.93
CA LEU A 93 -8.42 -6.10 6.79
C LEU A 93 -9.90 -5.77 6.95
N ARG A 94 -10.68 -5.84 5.86
CA ARG A 94 -12.15 -5.67 5.92
C ARG A 94 -12.82 -6.68 6.83
N SER A 95 -12.38 -7.93 6.80
CA SER A 95 -12.90 -9.00 7.65
C SER A 95 -12.50 -8.76 9.11
N LEU A 96 -11.26 -8.36 9.37
CA LEU A 96 -10.77 -8.00 10.69
C LEU A 96 -11.58 -6.83 11.30
N LEU A 97 -11.84 -5.77 10.52
CA LEU A 97 -12.66 -4.64 10.99
C LEU A 97 -14.10 -5.07 11.30
N ALA A 98 -14.65 -6.03 10.56
CA ALA A 98 -15.97 -6.59 10.83
C ALA A 98 -16.04 -7.39 12.15
N GLU A 99 -14.91 -7.82 12.72
CA GLU A 99 -14.85 -8.50 14.02
C GLU A 99 -14.75 -7.52 15.20
N ILE A 100 -14.37 -6.26 14.96
CA ILE A 100 -14.24 -5.24 16.01
C ILE A 100 -15.66 -4.74 16.40
N PRO A 101 -16.09 -4.88 17.67
CA PRO A 101 -17.46 -4.52 18.08
C PRO A 101 -17.79 -3.03 17.94
N LEU A 102 -16.78 -2.17 18.09
CA LEU A 102 -16.94 -0.71 18.04
C LEU A 102 -16.85 -0.13 16.63
N TRP A 103 -16.61 -0.96 15.60
CA TRP A 103 -16.48 -0.48 14.23
C TRP A 103 -17.84 -0.31 13.57
N GLU A 104 -18.04 0.80 12.87
CA GLU A 104 -19.30 1.10 12.19
C GLU A 104 -19.62 0.06 11.11
N ARG A 105 -20.87 -0.41 11.08
CA ARG A 105 -21.36 -1.42 10.13
C ARG A 105 -22.46 -0.84 9.25
N PRO A 106 -22.57 -1.28 7.98
CA PRO A 106 -21.76 -2.30 7.32
C PRO A 106 -20.35 -1.81 6.95
N ILE A 107 -19.36 -2.71 6.91
CA ILE A 107 -18.01 -2.34 6.44
C ILE A 107 -18.08 -2.06 4.94
N PRO A 108 -17.74 -0.84 4.47
CA PRO A 108 -17.76 -0.51 3.06
C PRO A 108 -16.74 -1.34 2.26
N ALA A 109 -16.87 -1.32 0.95
CA ALA A 109 -15.83 -1.84 0.06
C ALA A 109 -14.53 -1.05 0.27
N VAL A 110 -13.39 -1.74 0.37
CA VAL A 110 -12.09 -1.08 0.52
C VAL A 110 -11.67 -0.49 -0.82
N LEU A 111 -11.43 0.81 -0.87
CA LEU A 111 -10.92 1.48 -2.06
C LEU A 111 -9.41 1.27 -2.17
N ILE A 112 -8.95 0.72 -3.29
CA ILE A 112 -7.54 0.58 -3.64
C ILE A 112 -7.22 1.48 -4.81
N HIS A 113 -6.30 2.40 -4.60
CA HIS A 113 -5.76 3.29 -5.61
C HIS A 113 -4.61 2.61 -6.37
N CYS A 114 -4.67 2.62 -7.69
CA CYS A 114 -3.63 2.09 -8.58
C CYS A 114 -3.37 3.11 -9.70
N ASP A 115 -2.12 3.34 -10.07
CA ASP A 115 -1.76 4.30 -11.12
C ASP A 115 -1.74 3.70 -12.54
N SER A 116 -1.95 2.39 -12.65
CA SER A 116 -1.98 1.68 -13.93
C SER A 116 -3.39 1.57 -14.50
N THR A 117 -3.78 2.53 -15.33
CA THR A 117 -5.03 2.48 -16.11
C THR A 117 -5.14 1.20 -16.95
N ALA A 118 -4.02 0.68 -17.45
CA ALA A 118 -3.97 -0.57 -18.20
C ALA A 118 -4.34 -1.79 -17.32
N ALA A 119 -3.84 -1.85 -16.08
CA ALA A 119 -4.20 -2.91 -15.14
C ALA A 119 -5.67 -2.79 -14.72
N ILE A 120 -6.16 -1.58 -14.45
CA ILE A 120 -7.56 -1.31 -14.10
C ILE A 120 -8.50 -1.76 -15.23
N ALA A 121 -8.25 -1.34 -16.47
CA ALA A 121 -9.03 -1.79 -17.62
C ALA A 121 -8.98 -3.32 -17.79
N LYS A 122 -7.86 -3.95 -17.42
CA LYS A 122 -7.71 -5.40 -17.53
C LYS A 122 -8.56 -6.18 -16.52
N ILE A 123 -8.63 -5.70 -15.26
CA ILE A 123 -9.43 -6.35 -14.21
C ILE A 123 -10.92 -6.07 -14.38
N GLU A 124 -11.32 -5.00 -15.06
CA GLU A 124 -12.72 -4.76 -15.41
C GLU A 124 -13.21 -5.74 -16.48
N ASN A 125 -12.32 -6.16 -17.39
CA ASN A 125 -12.63 -7.17 -18.38
C ASN A 125 -12.84 -8.55 -17.73
N ARG A 126 -13.99 -9.19 -18.01
CA ARG A 126 -14.32 -10.52 -17.50
C ARG A 126 -13.32 -11.59 -17.93
N PHE A 127 -12.69 -11.43 -19.09
CA PHE A 127 -11.81 -12.44 -19.67
C PHE A 127 -10.35 -11.98 -19.71
N TYR A 128 -9.47 -12.79 -19.11
CA TYR A 128 -8.03 -12.66 -19.25
C TYR A 128 -7.50 -13.54 -20.38
N ASN A 129 -7.16 -12.91 -21.52
CA ASN A 129 -6.65 -13.60 -22.72
C ASN A 129 -5.15 -13.96 -22.65
N GLY A 130 -4.46 -13.69 -21.54
CA GLY A 130 -3.03 -13.99 -21.43
C GLY A 130 -2.76 -15.47 -21.19
N LYS A 131 -1.61 -15.94 -21.70
CA LYS A 131 -1.25 -17.37 -21.69
C LYS A 131 -0.80 -17.90 -20.32
N LYS A 132 -0.36 -17.03 -19.40
CA LYS A 132 0.19 -17.44 -18.09
C LYS A 132 -0.91 -17.76 -17.08
N ARG A 133 -1.00 -19.03 -16.67
CA ARG A 133 -1.98 -19.53 -15.68
C ARG A 133 -1.90 -18.78 -14.35
N GLN A 134 -0.71 -18.47 -13.85
CA GLN A 134 -0.53 -17.76 -12.58
C GLN A 134 -1.08 -16.33 -12.63
N ILE A 135 -0.85 -15.61 -13.74
CA ILE A 135 -1.39 -14.27 -13.97
C ILE A 135 -2.91 -14.30 -14.09
N ARG A 136 -3.45 -15.29 -14.83
CA ARG A 136 -4.90 -15.50 -14.92
C ARG A 136 -5.55 -15.75 -13.56
N ARG A 137 -4.90 -16.51 -12.67
CA ARG A 137 -5.38 -16.70 -11.29
C ARG A 137 -5.45 -15.36 -10.54
N LYS A 138 -4.40 -14.53 -10.64
CA LYS A 138 -4.36 -13.21 -10.00
C LYS A 138 -5.48 -12.30 -10.53
N HIS A 139 -5.72 -12.29 -11.84
CA HIS A 139 -6.87 -11.59 -12.44
C HIS A 139 -8.21 -12.09 -11.88
N ASN A 140 -8.43 -13.41 -11.85
CA ASN A 140 -9.67 -14.00 -11.33
C ASN A 140 -9.90 -13.66 -9.85
N THR A 141 -8.85 -13.67 -9.03
CA THR A 141 -8.94 -13.29 -7.61
C THR A 141 -9.38 -11.83 -7.44
N ILE A 142 -8.81 -10.89 -8.20
CA ILE A 142 -9.23 -9.48 -8.15
C ILE A 142 -10.69 -9.35 -8.58
N ARG A 143 -11.07 -10.03 -9.68
CA ARG A 143 -12.45 -10.07 -10.20
C ARG A 143 -13.45 -10.57 -9.17
N GLU A 144 -13.09 -11.58 -8.39
CA GLU A 144 -13.93 -12.12 -7.31
C GLU A 144 -14.18 -11.06 -6.23
N PHE A 145 -13.13 -10.37 -5.77
CA PHE A 145 -13.27 -9.30 -4.77
C PHE A 145 -14.07 -8.09 -5.28
N LEU A 146 -13.93 -7.74 -6.56
CA LEU A 146 -14.78 -6.72 -7.19
C LEU A 146 -16.23 -7.17 -7.24
N SER A 147 -16.49 -8.42 -7.63
CA SER A 147 -17.85 -8.93 -7.80
C SER A 147 -18.62 -9.10 -6.48
N THR A 148 -17.90 -9.40 -5.40
CA THR A 148 -18.45 -9.52 -4.04
C THR A 148 -18.61 -8.16 -3.35
N GLY A 149 -18.12 -7.07 -3.96
CA GLY A 149 -18.09 -5.75 -3.35
C GLY A 149 -17.14 -5.64 -2.15
N ALA A 150 -16.19 -6.56 -1.99
CA ALA A 150 -15.18 -6.49 -0.94
C ALA A 150 -14.17 -5.36 -1.19
N VAL A 151 -13.84 -5.13 -2.48
CA VAL A 151 -12.85 -4.16 -2.93
C VAL A 151 -13.42 -3.33 -4.06
N ARG A 152 -13.00 -2.07 -4.14
CA ARG A 152 -13.12 -1.19 -5.31
C ARG A 152 -11.74 -0.73 -5.73
N VAL A 153 -11.53 -0.54 -7.03
CA VAL A 153 -10.26 -0.02 -7.56
C VAL A 153 -10.54 1.27 -8.30
N ASP A 154 -9.71 2.28 -8.08
CA ASP A 154 -9.75 3.54 -8.83
C ASP A 154 -8.35 4.00 -9.22
N HIS A 155 -8.30 4.82 -10.26
CA HIS A 155 -7.06 5.38 -10.75
C HIS A 155 -6.55 6.51 -9.84
N VAL A 156 -5.27 6.49 -9.52
CA VAL A 156 -4.55 7.62 -8.91
C VAL A 156 -3.39 8.03 -9.80
N ARG A 157 -3.04 9.31 -9.83
CA ARG A 157 -1.82 9.74 -10.53
C ARG A 157 -0.59 9.17 -9.83
N THR A 158 0.43 8.75 -10.58
CA THR A 158 1.69 8.23 -10.05
C THR A 158 2.35 9.19 -9.06
N GLU A 159 2.26 10.52 -9.24
CA GLU A 159 2.79 11.49 -8.26
C GLU A 159 2.13 11.39 -6.87
N ASN A 160 0.89 10.90 -6.81
CA ASN A 160 0.06 10.79 -5.62
C ASN A 160 -0.06 9.35 -5.10
N ASN A 161 0.60 8.38 -5.75
CA ASN A 161 0.54 6.98 -5.33
C ASN A 161 1.41 6.76 -4.09
N LEU A 162 0.78 6.50 -2.93
CA LEU A 162 1.50 6.26 -1.69
C LEU A 162 2.29 4.94 -1.68
N ALA A 163 2.03 4.02 -2.61
CA ALA A 163 2.79 2.77 -2.70
C ALA A 163 4.14 2.91 -3.42
N ASP A 164 4.38 4.01 -4.16
CA ASP A 164 5.62 4.25 -4.91
C ASP A 164 6.92 4.09 -4.08
N PRO A 165 7.03 4.60 -2.83
CA PRO A 165 8.25 4.45 -2.03
C PRO A 165 8.53 2.99 -1.63
N LEU A 166 7.54 2.10 -1.76
CA LEU A 166 7.66 0.68 -1.42
C LEU A 166 8.17 -0.17 -2.59
N THR A 167 8.25 0.40 -3.79
CA THR A 167 8.63 -0.32 -5.01
C THR A 167 9.81 0.33 -5.72
N LYS A 168 9.92 1.67 -5.66
CA LYS A 168 10.86 2.48 -6.42
C LYS A 168 11.91 3.12 -5.52
N GLY A 169 13.12 3.29 -6.05
CA GLY A 169 14.18 4.08 -5.42
C GLY A 169 13.95 5.58 -5.61
N LEU A 170 13.14 6.22 -4.77
CA LEU A 170 12.74 7.62 -4.93
C LEU A 170 13.71 8.63 -4.31
N ALA A 171 13.61 9.89 -4.78
CA ALA A 171 14.28 11.03 -4.16
C ALA A 171 13.79 11.27 -2.73
N ARG A 172 14.69 11.79 -1.88
CA ARG A 172 14.44 12.03 -0.44
C ARG A 172 13.18 12.87 -0.19
N GLU A 173 12.93 13.88 -1.01
CA GLU A 173 11.77 14.76 -0.88
C GLU A 173 10.45 14.01 -1.09
N LYS A 174 10.36 13.17 -2.13
CA LYS A 174 9.16 12.36 -2.39
C LYS A 174 8.91 11.35 -1.27
N VAL A 175 9.97 10.70 -0.76
CA VAL A 175 9.87 9.81 0.41
C VAL A 175 9.38 10.56 1.65
N HIS A 176 9.89 11.76 1.89
CA HIS A 176 9.47 12.59 3.04
C HIS A 176 8.00 13.01 2.95
N ASN A 177 7.56 13.48 1.78
CA ASN A 177 6.18 13.92 1.56
C ASN A 177 5.20 12.75 1.66
N THR A 178 5.51 11.62 1.02
CA THR A 178 4.69 10.40 1.11
C THR A 178 4.64 9.86 2.54
N SER A 179 5.77 9.84 3.27
CA SER A 179 5.79 9.41 4.68
C SER A 179 4.83 10.23 5.56
N LYS A 180 4.75 11.54 5.35
CA LYS A 180 3.78 12.39 6.06
C LYS A 180 2.33 12.03 5.72
N LEU A 181 2.04 11.75 4.45
CA LEU A 181 0.71 11.33 4.00
C LEU A 181 0.32 9.94 4.53
N MET A 182 1.31 9.09 4.84
CA MET A 182 1.13 7.82 5.56
C MET A 182 0.94 8.00 7.08
N GLY A 183 0.90 9.24 7.56
CA GLY A 183 0.72 9.59 8.98
C GLY A 183 2.02 9.63 9.79
N LEU A 184 3.19 9.51 9.17
CA LEU A 184 4.48 9.58 9.86
C LEU A 184 4.83 11.04 10.16
N LEU A 185 4.46 11.53 11.34
CA LEU A 185 4.65 12.92 11.79
C LEU A 185 5.47 12.98 13.08
N PRO A 186 6.05 14.14 13.44
CA PRO A 186 6.77 14.31 14.70
C PRO A 186 5.88 13.96 15.90
N LEU A 187 6.39 13.10 16.78
CA LEU A 187 5.77 12.80 18.06
C LEU A 187 5.71 14.09 18.87
N GLU A 188 4.52 14.54 19.25
CA GLU A 188 4.39 15.58 20.26
C GLU A 188 5.00 15.06 21.56
N ARG A 189 5.97 15.80 22.12
CA ARG A 189 6.35 15.62 23.53
C ARG A 189 5.13 16.01 24.37
N ARG A 190 4.28 15.04 24.71
CA ARG A 190 3.30 15.24 25.76
C ARG A 190 4.05 15.56 27.05
N SER A 191 4.12 16.83 27.41
CA SER A 191 4.34 17.23 28.80
C SER A 191 3.24 16.53 29.60
N LEU A 192 3.60 15.55 30.42
CA LEU A 192 2.70 14.93 31.38
C LEU A 192 2.28 16.01 32.39
N THR A 193 1.33 16.87 32.04
CA THR A 193 0.61 17.66 33.01
C THR A 193 -0.36 16.69 33.68
N MET A 194 0.06 16.15 34.82
CA MET A 194 -0.83 15.50 35.76
C MET A 194 -1.95 16.49 36.07
N VAL A 195 -3.13 16.28 35.48
CA VAL A 195 -4.35 16.95 35.93
C VAL A 195 -4.68 16.33 37.28
N THR A 196 -4.22 16.96 38.35
CA THR A 196 -4.76 16.71 39.69
C THR A 196 -6.21 17.18 39.67
N ARG A 197 -7.15 16.22 39.74
CA ARG A 197 -8.55 16.53 40.00
C ARG A 197 -8.63 17.06 41.44
N PRO A 198 -9.23 18.24 41.69
CA PRO A 198 -9.56 18.64 43.06
C PRO A 198 -10.72 17.77 43.57
N ASN A 199 -10.63 17.44 44.86
CA ASN A 199 -11.60 16.65 45.63
C ASN A 199 -12.98 17.30 45.69
#